data_AF-A0A416A9J7-F1
#
_entry.id   AF-A0A416A9J7-F1
#
_cell.length_a   1.000
_cell.length_b   1.000
_cell.length_c   1.000
_cell.angle_alpha   90.00
_cell.angle_beta   90.00
_cell.angle_gamma   90.00
#
_symmetry.space_group_name_H-M   'P 1'
#
loop_
_entity.id
_entity.type
_entity.pdbx_description
1 polymer ?
#
loop_
_entity_poly.entity_id
_entity_poly.type
_entity_poly.pdbx_seq_one_letter_code
_entity_poly.pdbx_strand_id
1 'polypeptide(L)'
;MKMTNIMKVNISTYPTALRLLATLFFFLLFTLPAAGQEGDGSKSTIENENGGDGTKGNPILIATAKELAYFAQQVNDGGKKLSYGTDGEIDKSGEQNYKGGFSGYYFALSRNIDLAGIEWTPIGTYMHDFCGHFDGQGHVVKGLKVDMSNGSGYIYAGLFGCIYDGTIQNLGVELSDDGIKAGSTGGVVYAGGIVGKITGSGGAATIRNCYVTGSGGVTITEYSRGGSAYAGGIAGYVNKAGSVGTQSVTLTHCYATVDVTGLIYTGGIVGELEDGTLSFTYATGTVTGKNGSAGGICGYSYEGSLTNNLALNKEISGSDSYSGRVLGQNSSSSTTLGSNYANPDMLVNGQLAAGTDAGSNSGAATWSDKFKDDLIGTTPGNETAWKDAWEWTDGQLPQLKMITGEDDKGKPTGYSENAFGSQPSISVGDYLPHAPWADCAATSIANSGTGTKGDPILIATPQELAYLAQQVNNNEKLKVGGDNSTEIDNTDASLASTSPSPPPSTWRGESGRR
;
A
#
# COMPACT_ATOMS: atom_id res chain seq x y z
N MET A 1 4.35 60.19 15.35
CA MET A 1 5.66 60.12 16.02
C MET A 1 6.27 58.76 15.70
N LYS A 2 7.34 58.76 14.89
CA LYS A 2 8.29 57.68 14.48
C LYS A 2 7.72 56.32 14.00
N MET A 3 7.68 56.06 12.69
CA MET A 3 8.76 55.57 11.79
C MET A 3 9.05 54.06 11.91
N THR A 4 8.56 53.27 10.94
CA THR A 4 9.33 52.14 10.39
C THR A 4 8.93 51.93 8.93
N ASN A 5 9.88 52.23 8.04
CA ASN A 5 9.85 51.88 6.63
C ASN A 5 11.31 51.58 6.25
N ILE A 6 11.51 50.74 5.21
CA ILE A 6 12.81 50.33 4.59
C ILE A 6 13.42 49.08 5.29
N MET A 7 13.72 47.96 4.63
CA MET A 7 14.51 47.83 3.40
C MET A 7 14.24 46.49 2.66
N LYS A 8 13.96 46.57 1.35
CA LYS A 8 14.17 45.47 0.39
C LYS A 8 15.68 45.31 0.19
N VAL A 9 16.23 44.12 0.42
CA VAL A 9 17.66 43.85 0.17
C VAL A 9 17.84 43.28 -1.23
N ASN A 10 18.65 43.96 -2.03
CA ASN A 10 19.00 43.63 -3.41
C ASN A 10 20.36 42.89 -3.40
N ILE A 11 20.40 41.64 -3.88
CA ILE A 11 21.52 40.70 -3.67
C ILE A 11 22.70 40.90 -4.67
N SER A 12 22.73 41.98 -5.45
CA SER A 12 23.70 42.13 -6.55
C SER A 12 25.10 42.66 -6.18
N THR A 13 25.49 42.77 -4.90
CA THR A 13 26.71 43.53 -4.52
C THR A 13 27.74 42.87 -3.60
N TYR A 14 27.75 41.54 -3.42
CA TYR A 14 28.83 40.88 -2.66
C TYR A 14 29.91 40.23 -3.55
N PRO A 15 31.21 40.41 -3.24
CA PRO A 15 32.31 39.83 -4.02
C PRO A 15 32.37 38.30 -3.87
N THR A 16 32.90 37.66 -4.91
CA THR A 16 32.92 36.21 -5.20
C THR A 16 33.43 35.31 -4.06
N ALA A 17 34.18 35.85 -3.08
CA ALA A 17 34.67 35.10 -1.92
C ALA A 17 33.58 34.75 -0.89
N LEU A 18 32.47 35.51 -0.82
CA LEU A 18 31.37 35.21 0.12
C LEU A 18 30.41 34.12 -0.40
N ARG A 19 30.46 33.81 -1.71
CA ARG A 19 29.71 32.67 -2.29
C ARG A 19 30.38 31.32 -2.00
N LEU A 20 31.68 31.31 -1.71
CA LEU A 20 32.41 30.11 -1.29
C LEU A 20 32.25 29.78 0.21
N LEU A 21 31.86 30.78 1.02
CA LEU A 21 31.62 30.60 2.46
C LEU A 21 30.21 30.10 2.78
N ALA A 22 29.26 30.21 1.84
CA ALA A 22 27.94 29.60 1.95
C ALA A 22 27.93 28.12 1.52
N THR A 23 28.91 27.67 0.72
CA THR A 23 29.09 26.25 0.35
C THR A 23 29.99 25.47 1.32
N LEU A 24 30.78 26.15 2.16
CA LEU A 24 31.58 25.50 3.22
C LEU A 24 30.86 25.42 4.59
N PHE A 25 29.69 26.06 4.75
CA PHE A 25 28.95 26.08 6.01
C PHE A 25 27.99 24.88 6.20
N PHE A 26 28.00 23.92 5.27
CA PHE A 26 27.20 22.68 5.35
C PHE A 26 27.99 21.47 5.87
N PHE A 27 29.26 21.65 6.25
CA PHE A 27 30.16 20.55 6.62
C PHE A 27 30.55 20.46 8.11
N LEU A 28 30.03 21.33 8.97
CA LEU A 28 30.31 21.25 10.40
C LEU A 28 29.10 21.77 11.17
N LEU A 29 28.30 20.86 11.73
CA LEU A 29 27.58 21.03 13.00
C LEU A 29 26.66 19.81 13.20
N PHE A 30 27.17 18.72 13.79
CA PHE A 30 26.42 17.94 14.79
C PHE A 30 27.42 17.15 15.65
N THR A 31 27.64 17.65 16.87
CA THR A 31 28.22 16.94 18.04
C THR A 31 27.27 17.31 19.19
N LEU A 32 26.70 16.47 20.07
CA LEU A 32 26.89 15.13 20.66
C LEU A 32 25.52 14.79 21.37
N PRO A 33 25.35 13.69 22.15
CA PRO A 33 25.69 12.28 21.92
C PRO A 33 24.47 11.34 22.18
N ALA A 34 24.46 10.16 21.57
CA ALA A 34 23.86 8.96 22.17
C ALA A 34 24.81 7.77 21.93
N ALA A 35 24.92 6.92 22.94
CA ALA A 35 26.08 6.09 23.19
C ALA A 35 26.35 5.00 22.13
N GLY A 36 27.58 5.02 21.61
CA GLY A 36 28.28 3.84 21.09
C GLY A 36 28.20 3.59 19.59
N GLN A 37 28.97 4.33 18.77
CA GLN A 37 29.75 3.77 17.66
C GLN A 37 30.74 4.78 17.06
N GLU A 38 31.85 4.24 16.57
CA GLU A 38 33.09 4.88 16.13
C GLU A 38 32.95 5.77 14.88
N GLY A 39 33.74 6.86 14.86
CA GLY A 39 34.36 7.47 13.67
C GLY A 39 33.45 8.10 12.60
N ASP A 40 33.65 9.39 12.37
CA ASP A 40 33.15 10.23 11.25
C ASP A 40 33.73 9.82 9.86
N GLY A 41 33.87 8.52 9.58
CA GLY A 41 34.38 8.01 8.32
C GLY A 41 33.27 7.51 7.42
N SER A 42 33.14 8.06 6.21
CA SER A 42 32.40 7.42 5.11
C SER A 42 33.01 6.04 4.84
N LYS A 43 32.20 4.97 4.86
CA LYS A 43 32.68 3.65 4.42
C LYS A 43 32.96 3.66 2.92
N SER A 44 34.01 2.96 2.52
CA SER A 44 34.40 2.75 1.12
C SER A 44 34.34 1.27 0.71
N THR A 45 33.80 0.41 1.57
CA THR A 45 33.65 -1.03 1.35
C THR A 45 32.49 -1.56 2.18
N ILE A 46 31.87 -2.66 1.73
CA ILE A 46 30.97 -3.48 2.52
C ILE A 46 31.81 -4.55 3.22
N GLU A 47 31.76 -4.68 4.56
CA GLU A 47 32.56 -5.71 5.26
C GLU A 47 32.22 -7.13 4.81
N ASN A 48 30.96 -7.32 4.40
CA ASN A 48 30.45 -8.59 3.87
C ASN A 48 30.66 -9.74 4.88
N GLU A 49 30.46 -9.47 6.17
CA GLU A 49 30.66 -10.45 7.24
C GLU A 49 29.77 -11.68 7.01
N ASN A 50 30.39 -12.84 6.81
CA ASN A 50 29.73 -14.12 6.47
C ASN A 50 28.94 -14.08 5.16
N GLY A 51 29.16 -13.07 4.32
CA GLY A 51 28.52 -12.95 3.03
C GLY A 51 29.32 -13.63 1.92
N GLY A 52 28.85 -13.39 0.71
CA GLY A 52 29.28 -14.10 -0.48
C GLY A 52 29.89 -13.23 -1.56
N ASP A 53 29.88 -13.78 -2.78
CA ASP A 53 30.41 -13.15 -4.00
C ASP A 53 29.35 -12.39 -4.81
N GLY A 54 28.13 -12.31 -4.28
CA GLY A 54 27.01 -11.63 -4.92
C GLY A 54 26.26 -12.48 -5.93
N THR A 55 26.49 -13.81 -5.95
CA THR A 55 25.68 -14.76 -6.71
C THR A 55 24.36 -15.09 -5.99
N LYS A 56 23.36 -15.64 -6.70
CA LYS A 56 22.01 -15.91 -6.17
C LYS A 56 22.00 -16.71 -4.85
N GLY A 57 22.88 -17.69 -4.71
CA GLY A 57 22.98 -18.52 -3.50
C GLY A 57 23.97 -18.00 -2.45
N ASN A 58 24.69 -16.92 -2.75
CA ASN A 58 25.79 -16.41 -1.94
C ASN A 58 25.85 -14.87 -2.04
N PRO A 59 24.86 -14.15 -1.50
CA PRO A 59 24.71 -12.70 -1.68
C PRO A 59 25.78 -11.91 -0.91
N ILE A 60 26.04 -10.68 -1.35
CA ILE A 60 26.84 -9.72 -0.58
C ILE A 60 25.99 -9.20 0.59
N LEU A 61 26.47 -9.36 1.82
CA LEU A 61 25.77 -9.02 3.05
C LEU A 61 26.08 -7.60 3.52
N ILE A 62 25.00 -6.84 3.75
CA ILE A 62 25.01 -5.49 4.30
C ILE A 62 24.55 -5.55 5.75
N ALA A 63 25.38 -5.00 6.63
CA ALA A 63 25.27 -5.18 8.06
C ALA A 63 25.07 -3.86 8.82
N THR A 64 25.42 -2.71 8.25
CA THR A 64 25.35 -1.43 8.97
C THR A 64 24.76 -0.32 8.12
N ALA A 65 24.27 0.73 8.78
CA ALA A 65 23.79 1.94 8.10
C ALA A 65 24.84 2.56 7.17
N LYS A 66 26.12 2.55 7.60
CA LYS A 66 27.24 3.04 6.79
C LYS A 66 27.49 2.19 5.54
N GLU A 67 27.34 0.86 5.65
CA GLU A 67 27.44 -0.03 4.48
C GLU A 67 26.28 0.13 3.52
N LEU A 68 25.05 0.27 4.05
CA LEU A 68 23.88 0.53 3.23
C LEU A 68 24.00 1.88 2.51
N ALA A 69 24.51 2.91 3.18
CA ALA A 69 24.78 4.22 2.59
C ALA A 69 25.86 4.15 1.49
N TYR A 70 26.96 3.40 1.74
CA TYR A 70 27.98 3.15 0.71
C TYR A 70 27.38 2.39 -0.49
N PHE A 71 26.56 1.37 -0.25
CA PHE A 71 25.84 0.67 -1.31
C PHE A 71 24.95 1.62 -2.14
N ALA A 72 24.18 2.49 -1.47
CA ALA A 72 23.36 3.52 -2.13
C ALA A 72 24.21 4.44 -3.00
N GLN A 73 25.35 4.92 -2.48
CA GLN A 73 26.30 5.74 -3.23
C GLN A 73 26.79 5.01 -4.49
N GLN A 74 27.21 3.74 -4.37
CA GLN A 74 27.73 3.00 -5.52
C GLN A 74 26.65 2.71 -6.58
N VAL A 75 25.40 2.47 -6.17
CA VAL A 75 24.27 2.40 -7.13
C VAL A 75 24.09 3.75 -7.82
N ASN A 76 24.11 4.84 -7.05
CA ASN A 76 23.90 6.19 -7.54
C ASN A 76 25.06 6.70 -8.42
N ASP A 77 26.24 6.10 -8.34
CA ASP A 77 27.38 6.30 -9.25
C ASP A 77 27.35 5.36 -10.48
N GLY A 78 26.19 4.74 -10.75
CA GLY A 78 25.92 3.92 -11.93
C GLY A 78 26.01 2.41 -11.69
N GLY A 79 26.32 1.95 -10.47
CA GLY A 79 26.29 0.54 -10.08
C GLY A 79 27.23 -0.34 -10.90
N LYS A 80 28.42 0.17 -11.21
CA LYS A 80 29.47 -0.55 -11.96
C LYS A 80 30.64 -0.99 -11.09
N LYS A 81 30.85 -0.35 -9.94
CA LYS A 81 31.97 -0.63 -9.04
C LYS A 81 31.49 -0.79 -7.61
N LEU A 82 31.97 -1.80 -6.91
CA LEU A 82 31.72 -2.00 -5.48
C LEU A 82 32.78 -2.90 -4.86
N SER A 83 33.49 -2.38 -3.87
CA SER A 83 34.38 -3.17 -3.00
C SER A 83 33.60 -3.81 -1.85
N TYR A 84 33.92 -5.06 -1.53
CA TYR A 84 33.33 -5.82 -0.44
C TYR A 84 34.30 -6.85 0.15
N GLY A 85 34.21 -7.16 1.45
CA GLY A 85 35.16 -8.03 2.14
C GLY A 85 36.59 -7.50 2.10
N THR A 86 37.57 -8.40 2.24
CA THR A 86 39.00 -8.06 2.18
C THR A 86 39.46 -7.78 0.76
N ASP A 87 39.07 -8.63 -0.20
CA ASP A 87 39.56 -8.59 -1.59
C ASP A 87 38.44 -8.67 -2.64
N GLY A 88 37.17 -8.61 -2.22
CA GLY A 88 36.02 -8.70 -3.13
C GLY A 88 35.80 -7.40 -3.87
N GLU A 89 35.60 -7.49 -5.19
CA GLU A 89 35.29 -6.35 -6.02
C GLU A 89 34.32 -6.73 -7.14
N ILE A 90 33.34 -5.87 -7.37
CA ILE A 90 32.63 -5.77 -8.64
C ILE A 90 33.30 -4.62 -9.40
N ASP A 91 33.89 -4.87 -10.58
CA ASP A 91 34.29 -3.82 -11.50
C ASP A 91 33.85 -4.15 -12.92
N LYS A 92 32.82 -3.42 -13.36
CA LYS A 92 32.22 -3.51 -14.69
C LYS A 92 32.46 -2.25 -15.52
N SER A 93 33.37 -1.38 -15.10
CA SER A 93 33.64 -0.10 -15.79
C SER A 93 34.19 -0.28 -17.20
N GLY A 94 34.89 -1.39 -17.47
CA GLY A 94 35.41 -1.72 -18.80
C GLY A 94 34.38 -2.34 -19.75
N GLU A 95 33.21 -2.75 -19.27
CA GLU A 95 32.21 -3.47 -20.07
C GLU A 95 31.26 -2.48 -20.77
N GLN A 96 31.37 -2.39 -22.10
CA GLN A 96 30.62 -1.42 -22.92
C GLN A 96 29.10 -1.61 -22.88
N ASN A 97 28.63 -2.85 -22.71
CA ASN A 97 27.20 -3.19 -22.74
C ASN A 97 26.65 -3.58 -21.36
N TYR A 98 27.40 -3.33 -20.29
CA TYR A 98 26.90 -3.61 -18.94
C TYR A 98 25.82 -2.59 -18.60
N LYS A 99 24.63 -3.10 -18.26
CA LYS A 99 23.44 -2.31 -17.94
C LYS A 99 23.67 -1.32 -16.80
N GLY A 100 24.59 -1.61 -15.88
CA GLY A 100 24.78 -0.84 -14.64
C GLY A 100 23.82 -1.28 -13.55
N GLY A 101 23.78 -0.52 -12.45
CA GLY A 101 22.85 -0.76 -11.34
C GLY A 101 23.05 -2.08 -10.60
N PHE A 102 24.22 -2.70 -10.72
CA PHE A 102 24.49 -4.06 -10.24
C PHE A 102 23.58 -5.16 -10.83
N SER A 103 23.14 -5.00 -12.08
CA SER A 103 22.44 -6.06 -12.82
C SER A 103 23.16 -7.41 -12.70
N GLY A 104 22.41 -8.42 -12.25
CA GLY A 104 22.89 -9.81 -12.07
C GLY A 104 23.52 -10.12 -10.70
N TYR A 105 23.67 -9.12 -9.82
CA TYR A 105 24.21 -9.31 -8.47
C TYR A 105 23.11 -9.34 -7.40
N TYR A 106 23.39 -10.06 -6.32
CA TYR A 106 22.51 -10.29 -5.20
C TYR A 106 23.11 -9.70 -3.92
N PHE A 107 22.31 -8.90 -3.24
CA PHE A 107 22.64 -8.26 -1.97
C PHE A 107 21.62 -8.70 -0.93
N ALA A 108 22.03 -8.81 0.32
CA ALA A 108 21.12 -9.09 1.40
C ALA A 108 21.48 -8.36 2.69
N LEU A 109 20.50 -8.14 3.57
CA LEU A 109 20.77 -7.70 4.92
C LEU A 109 21.20 -8.90 5.79
N SER A 110 22.15 -8.68 6.69
CA SER A 110 22.53 -9.68 7.73
C SER A 110 22.10 -9.29 9.14
N ARG A 111 21.54 -8.08 9.29
CA ARG A 111 20.95 -7.57 10.52
C ARG A 111 19.96 -6.45 10.22
N ASN A 112 19.16 -6.09 11.22
CA ASN A 112 18.37 -4.86 11.17
C ASN A 112 19.30 -3.65 11.03
N ILE A 113 18.90 -2.69 10.20
CA ILE A 113 19.65 -1.45 9.97
C ILE A 113 18.92 -0.32 10.65
N ASP A 114 19.59 0.42 11.53
CA ASP A 114 19.03 1.60 12.18
C ASP A 114 19.51 2.86 11.46
N LEU A 115 18.57 3.63 10.90
CA LEU A 115 18.79 4.91 10.23
C LEU A 115 18.32 6.10 11.08
N ALA A 116 18.00 5.91 12.36
CA ALA A 116 17.51 6.99 13.21
C ALA A 116 18.46 8.20 13.21
N GLY A 117 17.91 9.38 12.90
CA GLY A 117 18.66 10.63 12.83
C GLY A 117 19.52 10.81 11.58
N ILE A 118 19.47 9.86 10.63
CA ILE A 118 20.19 9.94 9.35
C ILE A 118 19.21 10.39 8.27
N GLU A 119 19.59 11.43 7.53
CA GLU A 119 18.88 11.83 6.31
C GLU A 119 19.22 10.86 5.19
N TRP A 120 18.25 10.07 4.73
CA TRP A 120 18.50 9.00 3.79
C TRP A 120 18.58 9.50 2.36
N THR A 121 19.60 9.06 1.63
CA THR A 121 19.67 9.21 0.17
C THR A 121 19.15 7.93 -0.48
N PRO A 122 18.07 7.98 -1.28
CA PRO A 122 17.48 6.80 -1.90
C PRO A 122 18.48 6.00 -2.76
N ILE A 123 18.33 4.67 -2.76
CA ILE A 123 19.11 3.76 -3.61
C ILE A 123 18.51 3.79 -5.03
N GLY A 124 19.27 4.28 -6.00
CA GLY A 124 18.84 4.51 -7.37
C GLY A 124 18.29 5.92 -7.59
N THR A 125 18.62 6.50 -8.73
CA THR A 125 18.24 7.86 -9.15
C THR A 125 17.60 7.86 -10.53
N TYR A 126 17.16 9.04 -11.00
CA TYR A 126 16.70 9.25 -12.38
C TYR A 126 17.70 8.78 -13.46
N MET A 127 19.01 8.90 -13.21
CA MET A 127 20.06 8.56 -14.18
C MET A 127 20.62 7.14 -13.98
N HIS A 128 20.43 6.57 -12.79
CA HIS A 128 21.11 5.35 -12.36
C HIS A 128 20.15 4.49 -11.55
N ASP A 129 19.47 3.56 -12.22
CA ASP A 129 18.55 2.63 -11.58
C ASP A 129 19.29 1.54 -10.79
N PHE A 130 18.67 1.04 -9.73
CA PHE A 130 19.06 -0.26 -9.17
C PHE A 130 18.52 -1.40 -10.04
N CYS A 131 19.40 -2.26 -10.53
CA CYS A 131 19.07 -3.39 -11.42
C CYS A 131 19.42 -4.76 -10.79
N GLY A 132 19.88 -4.79 -9.53
CA GLY A 132 20.22 -6.02 -8.81
C GLY A 132 19.04 -6.63 -8.06
N HIS A 133 19.35 -7.59 -7.19
CA HIS A 133 18.39 -8.23 -6.29
C HIS A 133 18.77 -7.95 -4.84
N PHE A 134 17.79 -7.55 -4.02
CA PHE A 134 17.96 -7.20 -2.63
C PHE A 134 17.03 -8.02 -1.75
N ASP A 135 17.59 -8.83 -0.86
CA ASP A 135 16.86 -9.66 0.09
C ASP A 135 17.05 -9.10 1.51
N GLY A 136 15.97 -8.69 2.16
CA GLY A 136 16.02 -8.28 3.56
C GLY A 136 16.37 -9.42 4.51
N GLN A 137 16.26 -10.69 4.08
CA GLN A 137 16.42 -11.90 4.92
C GLN A 137 15.62 -11.82 6.23
N GLY A 138 14.47 -11.14 6.17
CA GLY A 138 13.59 -10.91 7.30
C GLY A 138 14.00 -9.77 8.23
N HIS A 139 15.03 -9.00 7.89
CA HIS A 139 15.48 -7.84 8.63
C HIS A 139 14.67 -6.58 8.30
N VAL A 140 14.79 -5.60 9.18
CA VAL A 140 14.08 -4.32 9.12
C VAL A 140 15.08 -3.17 8.99
N VAL A 141 14.80 -2.26 8.07
CA VAL A 141 15.43 -0.93 8.02
C VAL A 141 14.56 0.04 8.82
N LYS A 142 15.10 0.57 9.92
CA LYS A 142 14.37 1.36 10.92
C LYS A 142 14.71 2.84 10.85
N GLY A 143 13.74 3.66 11.25
CA GLY A 143 13.93 5.12 11.34
C GLY A 143 14.16 5.78 9.99
N LEU A 144 13.62 5.22 8.90
CA LEU A 144 13.80 5.78 7.56
C LEU A 144 13.20 7.19 7.50
N LYS A 145 13.99 8.14 7.02
CA LYS A 145 13.58 9.52 6.74
C LYS A 145 14.14 9.97 5.41
N VAL A 146 13.30 10.55 4.57
CA VAL A 146 13.71 11.16 3.28
C VAL A 146 13.04 12.51 3.13
N ASP A 147 13.81 13.57 2.94
CA ASP A 147 13.33 14.90 2.59
C ASP A 147 13.89 15.36 1.23
N MET A 148 13.07 15.20 0.20
CA MET A 148 13.28 15.69 -1.16
C MET A 148 12.17 16.69 -1.55
N SER A 149 11.73 17.52 -0.60
CA SER A 149 10.56 18.41 -0.76
C SER A 149 10.78 19.64 -1.66
N ASN A 150 12.04 19.99 -1.97
CA ASN A 150 12.41 21.21 -2.72
C ASN A 150 13.10 20.91 -4.05
N GLY A 151 12.66 19.86 -4.73
CA GLY A 151 13.21 19.43 -6.00
C GLY A 151 12.88 20.37 -7.16
N SER A 152 13.74 20.40 -8.19
CA SER A 152 13.44 21.08 -9.47
C SER A 152 13.37 20.11 -10.65
N GLY A 153 13.58 18.81 -10.43
CA GLY A 153 13.60 17.77 -11.46
C GLY A 153 12.70 16.60 -11.10
N TYR A 154 12.96 15.42 -11.67
CA TYR A 154 12.27 14.20 -11.27
C TYR A 154 12.70 13.78 -9.86
N ILE A 155 11.72 13.38 -9.03
CA ILE A 155 11.94 12.98 -7.64
C ILE A 155 11.54 11.53 -7.46
N TYR A 156 12.42 10.79 -6.77
CA TYR A 156 12.32 9.35 -6.56
C TYR A 156 12.59 9.09 -5.09
N ALA A 157 11.54 9.11 -4.27
CA ALA A 157 11.65 9.02 -2.82
C ALA A 157 11.22 7.65 -2.29
N GLY A 158 12.03 7.11 -1.39
CA GLY A 158 11.87 5.80 -0.76
C GLY A 158 13.19 5.30 -0.17
N LEU A 159 13.20 4.10 0.39
CA LEU A 159 14.47 3.40 0.67
C LEU A 159 15.25 3.24 -0.65
N PHE A 160 14.54 2.83 -1.69
CA PHE A 160 14.98 2.86 -3.09
C PHE A 160 14.29 4.01 -3.81
N GLY A 161 15.05 4.75 -4.62
CA GLY A 161 14.48 5.77 -5.49
C GLY A 161 13.88 5.13 -6.74
N CYS A 162 14.71 4.42 -7.50
CA CYS A 162 14.31 3.81 -8.77
C CYS A 162 14.91 2.41 -8.96
N ILE A 163 14.07 1.46 -9.36
CA ILE A 163 14.43 0.07 -9.64
C ILE A 163 14.05 -0.28 -11.08
N TYR A 164 14.94 -0.99 -11.78
CA TYR A 164 14.71 -1.45 -13.14
C TYR A 164 15.14 -2.91 -13.34
N ASP A 165 14.16 -3.80 -13.59
CA ASP A 165 14.32 -5.27 -13.62
C ASP A 165 15.01 -5.86 -12.35
N GLY A 166 14.81 -5.22 -11.20
CA GLY A 166 15.35 -5.68 -9.92
C GLY A 166 14.31 -6.37 -9.03
N THR A 167 14.78 -7.04 -7.98
CA THR A 167 13.92 -7.68 -6.96
C THR A 167 14.18 -7.09 -5.59
N ILE A 168 13.11 -6.79 -4.85
CA ILE A 168 13.15 -6.54 -3.39
C ILE A 168 12.30 -7.61 -2.71
N GLN A 169 12.84 -8.28 -1.68
CA GLN A 169 12.06 -9.25 -0.92
C GLN A 169 12.40 -9.34 0.56
N ASN A 170 11.50 -9.96 1.35
CA ASN A 170 11.68 -10.28 2.77
C ASN A 170 12.13 -9.09 3.63
N LEU A 171 11.62 -7.89 3.31
CA LEU A 171 12.13 -6.64 3.87
C LEU A 171 11.05 -5.90 4.64
N GLY A 172 11.34 -5.58 5.90
CA GLY A 172 10.60 -4.58 6.66
C GLY A 172 11.22 -3.19 6.52
N VAL A 173 10.39 -2.17 6.40
CA VAL A 173 10.79 -0.76 6.52
C VAL A 173 9.93 -0.08 7.58
N GLU A 174 10.57 0.57 8.53
CA GLU A 174 9.93 1.37 9.58
C GLU A 174 10.30 2.85 9.35
N LEU A 175 9.29 3.66 9.00
CA LEU A 175 9.44 5.10 8.81
C LEU A 175 9.60 5.80 10.17
N SER A 176 10.48 6.79 10.22
CA SER A 176 10.58 7.73 11.34
C SER A 176 9.33 8.63 11.41
N ASP A 177 9.18 9.40 12.50
CA ASP A 177 8.12 10.42 12.66
C ASP A 177 8.10 11.44 11.50
N ASP A 178 9.26 11.77 10.95
CA ASP A 178 9.39 12.69 9.82
C ASP A 178 8.94 12.07 8.49
N GLY A 179 8.98 10.73 8.40
CA GLY A 179 8.55 9.95 7.24
C GLY A 179 9.29 10.30 5.94
N ILE A 180 8.55 10.21 4.84
CA ILE A 180 9.03 10.53 3.50
C ILE A 180 8.31 11.77 3.00
N LYS A 181 9.08 12.80 2.62
CA LYS A 181 8.60 14.05 2.05
C LYS A 181 9.22 14.25 0.68
N ALA A 182 8.38 14.37 -0.34
CA ALA A 182 8.83 14.52 -1.72
C ALA A 182 8.11 15.70 -2.39
N GLY A 183 8.84 16.48 -3.18
CA GLY A 183 8.28 17.66 -3.82
C GLY A 183 9.12 18.12 -4.99
N SER A 184 8.47 18.51 -6.08
CA SER A 184 9.15 19.08 -7.23
C SER A 184 8.41 20.26 -7.85
N THR A 185 9.15 21.30 -8.22
CA THR A 185 8.64 22.42 -9.02
C THR A 185 8.83 22.24 -10.53
N GLY A 186 9.55 21.20 -10.98
CA GLY A 186 9.96 21.06 -12.38
C GLY A 186 9.88 19.67 -12.99
N GLY A 187 9.50 18.63 -12.23
CA GLY A 187 9.41 17.26 -12.73
C GLY A 187 8.30 16.44 -12.07
N VAL A 188 8.30 15.15 -12.38
CA VAL A 188 7.37 14.17 -11.79
C VAL A 188 7.87 13.75 -10.42
N VAL A 189 6.94 13.54 -9.49
CA VAL A 189 7.25 13.08 -8.13
C VAL A 189 6.75 11.64 -7.96
N TYR A 190 7.67 10.75 -7.60
CA TYR A 190 7.40 9.37 -7.24
C TYR A 190 7.79 9.15 -5.78
N ALA A 191 6.86 8.71 -4.93
CA ALA A 191 7.13 8.49 -3.52
C ALA A 191 6.51 7.18 -3.03
N GLY A 192 7.32 6.33 -2.40
CA GLY A 192 6.84 5.15 -1.68
C GLY A 192 7.75 4.76 -0.53
N GLY A 193 7.19 4.07 0.47
CA GLY A 193 7.95 3.64 1.65
C GLY A 193 9.15 2.77 1.31
N ILE A 194 8.99 1.87 0.35
CA ILE A 194 10.08 1.02 -0.16
C ILE A 194 10.69 1.62 -1.41
N VAL A 195 9.87 1.97 -2.41
CA VAL A 195 10.38 2.45 -3.70
C VAL A 195 9.60 3.65 -4.24
N GLY A 196 10.31 4.63 -4.80
CA GLY A 196 9.66 5.67 -5.60
C GLY A 196 9.04 5.09 -6.87
N LYS A 197 9.88 4.52 -7.74
CA LYS A 197 9.47 3.90 -9.01
C LYS A 197 10.10 2.52 -9.21
N ILE A 198 9.32 1.56 -9.69
CA ILE A 198 9.82 0.28 -10.18
C ILE A 198 9.33 0.02 -11.60
N THR A 199 10.26 -0.39 -12.47
CA THR A 199 9.98 -0.72 -13.86
C THR A 199 10.50 -2.10 -14.25
N GLY A 200 9.69 -2.87 -14.97
CA GLY A 200 10.11 -4.12 -15.64
C GLY A 200 10.04 -3.95 -17.16
N SER A 201 11.11 -4.27 -17.88
CA SER A 201 11.20 -4.09 -19.34
C SER A 201 12.19 -5.05 -20.02
N GLY A 202 13.34 -5.32 -19.41
CA GLY A 202 14.28 -6.33 -19.91
C GLY A 202 14.13 -7.67 -19.21
N GLY A 203 13.56 -7.68 -18.01
CA GLY A 203 13.38 -8.83 -17.14
C GLY A 203 12.17 -8.68 -16.23
N ALA A 204 12.09 -9.53 -15.20
CA ALA A 204 11.06 -9.39 -14.18
C ALA A 204 11.50 -8.37 -13.12
N ALA A 205 10.62 -7.45 -12.76
CA ALA A 205 10.79 -6.54 -11.63
C ALA A 205 9.80 -6.92 -10.53
N THR A 206 10.28 -7.19 -9.32
CA THR A 206 9.44 -7.77 -8.26
C THR A 206 9.65 -7.10 -6.91
N ILE A 207 8.56 -6.81 -6.21
CA ILE A 207 8.56 -6.51 -4.77
C ILE A 207 7.66 -7.53 -4.10
N ARG A 208 8.20 -8.29 -3.14
CA ARG A 208 7.41 -9.33 -2.47
C ARG A 208 7.78 -9.62 -1.03
N ASN A 209 6.81 -10.02 -0.22
CA ASN A 209 7.04 -10.32 1.19
C ASN A 209 7.71 -9.14 1.89
N CYS A 210 7.17 -7.94 1.67
CA CYS A 210 7.72 -6.71 2.22
C CYS A 210 6.63 -5.89 2.93
N TYR A 211 7.04 -5.07 3.90
CA TYR A 211 6.09 -4.22 4.60
C TYR A 211 6.66 -2.85 4.97
N VAL A 212 5.75 -1.87 5.10
CA VAL A 212 6.06 -0.53 5.58
C VAL A 212 5.19 -0.20 6.79
N THR A 213 5.85 0.17 7.88
CA THR A 213 5.23 0.62 9.13
C THR A 213 5.91 1.91 9.57
N GLY A 214 5.53 2.45 10.73
CA GLY A 214 6.13 3.64 11.30
C GLY A 214 5.07 4.67 11.67
N SER A 215 5.51 5.68 12.41
CA SER A 215 4.70 6.80 12.88
C SER A 215 4.58 7.93 11.86
N GLY A 216 5.57 8.08 10.98
CA GLY A 216 5.51 9.01 9.84
C GLY A 216 4.80 8.41 8.63
N GLY A 217 4.44 9.29 7.70
CA GLY A 217 3.75 8.93 6.46
C GLY A 217 4.58 9.14 5.19
N VAL A 218 3.98 8.82 4.05
CA VAL A 218 4.49 9.19 2.72
C VAL A 218 3.73 10.41 2.24
N THR A 219 4.42 11.54 2.07
CA THR A 219 3.81 12.83 1.74
C THR A 219 4.44 13.46 0.50
N ILE A 220 3.61 13.78 -0.49
CA ILE A 220 3.99 14.69 -1.57
C ILE A 220 3.57 16.11 -1.21
N THR A 221 4.55 17.00 -1.05
CA THR A 221 4.34 18.39 -0.59
C THR A 221 4.03 19.34 -1.73
N GLU A 222 4.60 19.08 -2.91
CA GLU A 222 4.43 19.91 -4.10
C GLU A 222 4.69 19.11 -5.38
N TYR A 223 4.18 19.61 -6.50
CA TYR A 223 4.42 19.07 -7.84
C TYR A 223 4.31 20.21 -8.87
N SER A 224 4.95 20.04 -10.02
CA SER A 224 4.88 21.02 -11.10
C SER A 224 3.47 21.12 -11.66
N ARG A 225 3.02 22.33 -12.00
CA ARG A 225 1.69 22.56 -12.59
C ARG A 225 1.63 21.89 -13.97
N GLY A 226 0.82 20.83 -14.10
CA GLY A 226 0.76 19.99 -15.30
C GLY A 226 1.75 18.82 -15.30
N GLY A 227 2.53 18.65 -14.23
CA GLY A 227 3.29 17.43 -13.96
C GLY A 227 2.45 16.38 -13.22
N SER A 228 3.08 15.25 -12.90
CA SER A 228 2.45 14.12 -12.19
C SER A 228 3.05 13.90 -10.81
N ALA A 229 2.26 13.33 -9.90
CA ALA A 229 2.65 13.08 -8.52
C ALA A 229 1.98 11.80 -7.99
N TYR A 230 2.80 10.79 -7.69
CA TYR A 230 2.36 9.44 -7.38
C TYR A 230 2.87 8.99 -6.02
N ALA A 231 1.95 8.69 -5.11
CA ALA A 231 2.27 8.30 -3.74
C ALA A 231 1.63 6.95 -3.39
N GLY A 232 2.43 6.03 -2.87
CA GLY A 232 1.96 4.77 -2.30
C GLY A 232 2.65 4.44 -0.98
N GLY A 233 2.02 3.67 -0.11
CA GLY A 233 2.68 3.21 1.12
C GLY A 233 3.90 2.34 0.84
N ILE A 234 3.86 1.54 -0.24
CA ILE A 234 4.99 0.71 -0.69
C ILE A 234 5.70 1.31 -1.89
N ALA A 235 4.95 1.64 -2.95
CA ALA A 235 5.50 2.09 -4.22
C ALA A 235 4.75 3.31 -4.78
N GLY A 236 5.47 4.32 -5.24
CA GLY A 236 4.84 5.47 -5.93
C GLY A 236 4.27 5.07 -7.29
N TYR A 237 5.09 4.43 -8.13
CA TYR A 237 4.72 4.04 -9.49
C TYR A 237 5.29 2.67 -9.86
N VAL A 238 4.43 1.81 -10.37
CA VAL A 238 4.74 0.44 -10.77
C VAL A 238 4.39 0.31 -12.25
N ASN A 239 5.38 0.09 -13.09
CA ASN A 239 5.19 0.12 -14.55
C ASN A 239 5.88 -1.05 -15.24
N LYS A 240 5.17 -1.72 -16.15
CA LYS A 240 5.79 -2.59 -17.14
C LYS A 240 6.02 -1.77 -18.41
N ALA A 241 7.29 -1.54 -18.76
CA ALA A 241 7.67 -0.80 -19.95
C ALA A 241 8.04 -1.76 -21.08
N GLY A 242 7.34 -1.66 -22.22
CA GLY A 242 7.67 -2.39 -23.44
C GLY A 242 6.78 -3.59 -23.73
N SER A 243 6.70 -3.96 -25.01
CA SER A 243 5.71 -4.92 -25.53
C SER A 243 6.29 -6.29 -25.93
N VAL A 244 7.55 -6.59 -25.63
CA VAL A 244 8.26 -7.78 -26.14
C VAL A 244 8.86 -8.68 -25.06
N GLY A 245 8.37 -9.92 -24.92
CA GLY A 245 9.00 -10.98 -24.12
C GLY A 245 8.29 -11.32 -22.79
N THR A 246 8.99 -12.00 -21.88
CA THR A 246 8.52 -12.50 -20.56
C THR A 246 8.50 -11.42 -19.46
N GLN A 247 8.32 -10.15 -19.84
CA GLN A 247 8.37 -9.01 -18.93
C GLN A 247 7.20 -9.07 -17.95
N SER A 248 7.48 -8.84 -16.67
CA SER A 248 6.45 -8.67 -15.65
C SER A 248 6.93 -7.68 -14.60
N VAL A 249 6.03 -6.83 -14.12
CA VAL A 249 6.22 -6.10 -12.87
C VAL A 249 5.18 -6.61 -11.88
N THR A 250 5.66 -7.10 -10.73
CA THR A 250 4.81 -7.73 -9.72
C THR A 250 5.09 -7.12 -8.35
N LEU A 251 4.06 -6.62 -7.69
CA LEU A 251 4.07 -6.27 -6.27
C LEU A 251 3.09 -7.20 -5.57
N THR A 252 3.60 -8.08 -4.70
CA THR A 252 2.76 -9.12 -4.12
C THR A 252 3.13 -9.46 -2.68
N HIS A 253 2.18 -9.93 -1.87
CA HIS A 253 2.47 -10.32 -0.47
C HIS A 253 3.10 -9.16 0.31
N CYS A 254 2.46 -8.01 0.31
CA CYS A 254 2.98 -6.80 0.93
C CYS A 254 1.91 -6.07 1.74
N TYR A 255 2.30 -5.30 2.76
CA TYR A 255 1.36 -4.42 3.44
C TYR A 255 1.98 -3.11 3.88
N ALA A 256 1.13 -2.09 4.05
CA ALA A 256 1.52 -0.80 4.59
C ALA A 256 0.55 -0.31 5.67
N THR A 257 1.09 0.23 6.76
CA THR A 257 0.29 0.79 7.86
C THR A 257 0.43 2.30 8.03
N VAL A 258 1.19 2.93 7.14
CA VAL A 258 1.51 4.35 7.20
C VAL A 258 0.46 5.17 6.44
N ASP A 259 0.24 6.40 6.89
CA ASP A 259 -0.60 7.35 6.18
C ASP A 259 0.06 7.79 4.87
N VAL A 260 -0.74 7.99 3.83
CA VAL A 260 -0.27 8.41 2.50
C VAL A 260 -1.00 9.67 2.07
N THR A 261 -0.27 10.76 1.89
CA THR A 261 -0.79 12.03 1.38
C THR A 261 -0.16 12.35 0.03
N GLY A 262 -0.91 12.17 -1.05
CA GLY A 262 -0.50 12.47 -2.42
C GLY A 262 -1.25 13.64 -3.05
N LEU A 263 -0.84 14.01 -4.26
CA LEU A 263 -1.41 15.15 -4.98
C LEU A 263 -2.17 14.75 -6.25
N ILE A 264 -1.74 13.73 -7.00
CA ILE A 264 -2.42 13.26 -8.22
C ILE A 264 -2.95 11.84 -8.05
N TYR A 265 -2.12 10.81 -7.96
CA TYR A 265 -2.58 9.44 -7.70
C TYR A 265 -2.02 8.94 -6.38
N THR A 266 -2.93 8.51 -5.50
CA THR A 266 -2.59 8.15 -4.13
C THR A 266 -3.20 6.81 -3.77
N GLY A 267 -2.37 5.83 -3.41
CA GLY A 267 -2.83 4.53 -2.94
C GLY A 267 -2.26 4.18 -1.58
N GLY A 268 -2.96 3.37 -0.79
CA GLY A 268 -2.37 2.83 0.45
C GLY A 268 -1.17 1.92 0.19
N ILE A 269 -1.11 1.23 -0.96
CA ILE A 269 0.04 0.41 -1.38
C ILE A 269 0.75 1.04 -2.58
N VAL A 270 0.02 1.32 -3.66
CA VAL A 270 0.59 1.81 -4.94
C VAL A 270 -0.08 3.11 -5.39
N GLY A 271 0.69 4.14 -5.71
CA GLY A 271 0.14 5.36 -6.32
C GLY A 271 -0.48 5.08 -7.69
N GLU A 272 0.32 4.59 -8.62
CA GLU A 272 -0.14 4.16 -9.95
C GLU A 272 0.43 2.81 -10.38
N LEU A 273 -0.45 1.96 -10.93
CA LEU A 273 -0.15 0.64 -11.48
C LEU A 273 -0.44 0.59 -12.99
N GLU A 274 0.62 0.47 -13.78
CA GLU A 274 0.56 0.42 -15.24
C GLU A 274 1.08 -0.92 -15.78
N ASP A 275 0.18 -1.72 -16.38
CA ASP A 275 0.48 -3.06 -16.95
C ASP A 275 1.24 -3.99 -15.96
N GLY A 276 0.95 -3.83 -14.66
CA GLY A 276 1.55 -4.58 -13.56
C GLY A 276 0.56 -5.45 -12.79
N THR A 277 1.08 -6.33 -11.96
CA THR A 277 0.28 -7.14 -11.02
C THR A 277 0.45 -6.65 -9.59
N LEU A 278 -0.67 -6.41 -8.92
CA LEU A 278 -0.77 -6.04 -7.50
C LEU A 278 -1.69 -7.03 -6.79
N SER A 279 -1.13 -7.87 -5.91
CA SER A 279 -1.93 -8.93 -5.29
C SER A 279 -1.47 -9.38 -3.92
N PHE A 280 -2.39 -9.94 -3.13
CA PHE A 280 -2.10 -10.42 -1.78
C PHE A 280 -1.54 -9.28 -0.92
N THR A 281 -2.24 -8.15 -0.89
CA THR A 281 -1.79 -6.97 -0.12
C THR A 281 -2.87 -6.42 0.80
N TYR A 282 -2.46 -5.70 1.85
CA TYR A 282 -3.39 -4.92 2.66
C TYR A 282 -2.82 -3.56 3.08
N ALA A 283 -3.71 -2.58 3.29
CA ALA A 283 -3.34 -1.25 3.76
C ALA A 283 -4.27 -0.78 4.88
N THR A 284 -3.73 -0.17 5.92
CA THR A 284 -4.50 0.33 7.09
C THR A 284 -4.45 1.84 7.29
N GLY A 285 -3.39 2.51 6.83
CA GLY A 285 -3.21 3.95 7.01
C GLY A 285 -4.24 4.80 6.24
N THR A 286 -4.42 6.05 6.63
CA THR A 286 -5.30 7.00 5.94
C THR A 286 -4.71 7.35 4.57
N VAL A 287 -5.57 7.47 3.54
CA VAL A 287 -5.13 7.89 2.20
C VAL A 287 -5.77 9.22 1.84
N THR A 288 -4.96 10.20 1.46
CA THR A 288 -5.41 11.54 1.07
C THR A 288 -4.81 11.96 -0.27
N GLY A 289 -5.62 12.03 -1.33
CA GLY A 289 -5.26 12.55 -2.66
C GLY A 289 -5.82 13.96 -2.90
N LYS A 290 -5.01 15.01 -2.75
CA LYS A 290 -5.53 16.39 -2.71
C LYS A 290 -6.16 16.89 -4.02
N ASN A 291 -5.62 16.51 -5.18
CA ASN A 291 -6.08 17.02 -6.49
C ASN A 291 -6.40 15.92 -7.50
N GLY A 292 -6.53 14.67 -7.07
CA GLY A 292 -6.73 13.55 -8.00
C GLY A 292 -7.35 12.31 -7.35
N SER A 293 -6.94 11.14 -7.82
CA SER A 293 -7.55 9.87 -7.41
C SER A 293 -6.94 9.31 -6.14
N ALA A 294 -7.79 8.70 -5.31
CA ALA A 294 -7.41 8.07 -4.06
C ALA A 294 -8.05 6.69 -3.93
N GLY A 295 -7.25 5.67 -3.62
CA GLY A 295 -7.74 4.33 -3.34
C GLY A 295 -7.06 3.68 -2.15
N GLY A 296 -7.77 2.87 -1.38
CA GLY A 296 -7.21 2.21 -0.20
C GLY A 296 -6.03 1.30 -0.53
N ILE A 297 -6.02 0.68 -1.72
CA ILE A 297 -4.90 -0.13 -2.21
C ILE A 297 -4.13 0.61 -3.30
N CYS A 298 -4.84 1.10 -4.33
CA CYS A 298 -4.21 1.72 -5.49
C CYS A 298 -4.92 3.01 -5.91
N GLY A 299 -4.15 4.06 -6.20
CA GLY A 299 -4.71 5.34 -6.63
C GLY A 299 -5.26 5.29 -8.05
N TYR A 300 -4.47 4.77 -8.99
CA TYR A 300 -4.82 4.73 -10.40
C TYR A 300 -4.29 3.45 -11.07
N SER A 301 -5.08 2.87 -11.95
CA SER A 301 -4.64 1.73 -12.75
C SER A 301 -4.93 1.90 -14.24
N TYR A 302 -3.94 1.53 -15.05
CA TYR A 302 -4.02 1.43 -16.50
C TYR A 302 -3.51 0.06 -16.95
N GLU A 303 -4.41 -0.80 -17.42
CA GLU A 303 -4.09 -2.16 -17.87
C GLU A 303 -3.47 -3.06 -16.78
N GLY A 304 -3.60 -2.67 -15.51
CA GLY A 304 -3.08 -3.43 -14.38
C GLY A 304 -4.00 -4.57 -13.94
N SER A 305 -3.47 -5.47 -13.12
CA SER A 305 -4.23 -6.52 -12.43
C SER A 305 -4.16 -6.28 -10.93
N LEU A 306 -5.31 -5.98 -10.31
CA LEU A 306 -5.44 -5.80 -8.86
C LEU A 306 -6.35 -6.91 -8.33
N THR A 307 -5.76 -7.92 -7.69
CA THR A 307 -6.52 -9.07 -7.19
C THR A 307 -6.11 -9.51 -5.79
N ASN A 308 -7.03 -10.06 -5.01
CA ASN A 308 -6.73 -10.60 -3.69
C ASN A 308 -6.15 -9.55 -2.73
N ASN A 309 -6.74 -8.34 -2.68
CA ASN A 309 -6.27 -7.26 -1.81
C ASN A 309 -7.31 -6.91 -0.74
N LEU A 310 -6.85 -6.37 0.39
CA LEU A 310 -7.69 -5.99 1.52
C LEU A 310 -7.46 -4.52 1.91
N ALA A 311 -8.40 -3.65 1.56
CA ALA A 311 -8.40 -2.24 1.94
C ALA A 311 -8.99 -2.07 3.36
N LEU A 312 -8.14 -1.92 4.38
CA LEU A 312 -8.56 -1.77 5.79
C LEU A 312 -8.65 -0.31 6.24
N ASN A 313 -8.26 0.63 5.37
CA ASN A 313 -8.24 2.05 5.66
C ASN A 313 -9.58 2.49 6.27
N LYS A 314 -9.53 3.32 7.32
CA LYS A 314 -10.75 3.90 7.92
C LYS A 314 -11.31 5.02 7.07
N GLU A 315 -10.42 5.80 6.47
CA GLU A 315 -10.76 6.97 5.68
C GLU A 315 -9.90 7.06 4.42
N ILE A 316 -10.57 7.37 3.32
CA ILE A 316 -10.00 7.79 2.04
C ILE A 316 -10.57 9.16 1.72
N SER A 317 -9.70 10.12 1.44
CA SER A 317 -10.09 11.45 0.95
C SER A 317 -9.43 11.69 -0.41
N GLY A 318 -10.20 12.04 -1.42
CA GLY A 318 -9.72 12.35 -2.75
C GLY A 318 -10.61 13.38 -3.44
N SER A 319 -10.39 13.63 -4.73
CA SER A 319 -11.37 14.39 -5.52
C SER A 319 -12.67 13.57 -5.71
N ASP A 320 -13.82 14.25 -5.70
CA ASP A 320 -15.15 13.62 -5.58
C ASP A 320 -15.47 12.56 -6.64
N SER A 321 -14.85 12.62 -7.83
CA SER A 321 -15.16 11.71 -8.94
C SER A 321 -14.21 10.51 -9.10
N TYR A 322 -13.11 10.45 -8.35
CA TYR A 322 -12.03 9.48 -8.57
C TYR A 322 -11.51 8.83 -7.28
N SER A 323 -12.41 8.58 -6.34
CA SER A 323 -12.08 7.94 -5.06
C SER A 323 -12.85 6.63 -4.89
N GLY A 324 -12.17 5.57 -4.47
CA GLY A 324 -12.77 4.25 -4.29
C GLY A 324 -12.12 3.51 -3.13
N ARG A 325 -12.84 2.56 -2.52
CA ARG A 325 -12.31 1.84 -1.35
C ARG A 325 -11.04 1.05 -1.67
N VAL A 326 -10.98 0.41 -2.83
CA VAL A 326 -9.81 -0.38 -3.27
C VAL A 326 -9.00 0.40 -4.30
N LEU A 327 -9.63 0.81 -5.40
CA LEU A 327 -9.02 1.50 -6.52
C LEU A 327 -9.68 2.88 -6.71
N GLY A 328 -8.88 3.94 -6.78
CA GLY A 328 -9.40 5.30 -7.02
C GLY A 328 -9.97 5.46 -8.42
N GLN A 329 -9.14 5.23 -9.45
CA GLN A 329 -9.56 5.33 -10.84
C GLN A 329 -9.04 4.16 -11.68
N ASN A 330 -9.93 3.64 -12.52
CA ASN A 330 -9.59 2.71 -13.60
C ASN A 330 -9.75 3.42 -14.94
N SER A 331 -8.69 3.44 -15.77
CA SER A 331 -8.70 4.08 -17.08
C SER A 331 -8.63 3.12 -18.27
N SER A 332 -8.70 1.81 -18.04
CA SER A 332 -8.68 0.82 -19.12
C SER A 332 -9.69 -0.29 -18.87
N SER A 333 -10.38 -0.71 -19.93
CA SER A 333 -11.23 -1.90 -19.91
C SER A 333 -10.42 -3.20 -19.75
N SER A 334 -9.10 -3.15 -19.96
CA SER A 334 -8.20 -4.30 -19.78
C SER A 334 -7.75 -4.47 -18.33
N THR A 335 -8.03 -3.50 -17.45
CA THR A 335 -7.72 -3.61 -16.02
C THR A 335 -8.51 -4.76 -15.41
N THR A 336 -7.82 -5.68 -14.74
CA THR A 336 -8.43 -6.84 -14.07
C THR A 336 -8.61 -6.55 -12.59
N LEU A 337 -9.85 -6.65 -12.10
CA LEU A 337 -10.20 -6.55 -10.70
C LEU A 337 -10.87 -7.85 -10.26
N GLY A 338 -10.54 -8.37 -9.08
CA GLY A 338 -11.17 -9.57 -8.55
C GLY A 338 -10.69 -9.94 -7.17
N SER A 339 -11.56 -10.55 -6.36
CA SER A 339 -11.22 -10.96 -4.99
C SER A 339 -10.64 -9.80 -4.15
N ASN A 340 -11.09 -8.56 -4.38
CA ASN A 340 -10.70 -7.43 -3.55
C ASN A 340 -11.77 -7.16 -2.49
N TYR A 341 -11.32 -6.96 -1.26
CA TYR A 341 -12.16 -6.76 -0.11
C TYR A 341 -11.83 -5.45 0.59
N ALA A 342 -12.80 -4.87 1.28
CA ALA A 342 -12.65 -3.60 1.95
C ALA A 342 -13.40 -3.56 3.29
N ASN A 343 -12.90 -2.71 4.19
CA ASN A 343 -13.59 -2.35 5.41
C ASN A 343 -15.01 -1.80 5.08
N PRO A 344 -16.08 -2.40 5.64
CA PRO A 344 -17.45 -1.97 5.40
C PRO A 344 -17.75 -0.59 5.99
N ASP A 345 -17.00 -0.18 7.03
CA ASP A 345 -17.15 1.11 7.71
C ASP A 345 -16.24 2.21 7.12
N MET A 346 -15.59 1.94 5.97
CA MET A 346 -14.68 2.89 5.33
C MET A 346 -15.43 4.13 4.85
N LEU A 347 -14.93 5.30 5.26
CA LEU A 347 -15.38 6.59 4.75
C LEU A 347 -14.60 6.96 3.51
N VAL A 348 -15.29 7.20 2.40
CA VAL A 348 -14.72 7.80 1.19
C VAL A 348 -15.30 9.20 1.06
N ASN A 349 -14.44 10.22 1.11
CA ASN A 349 -14.82 11.63 1.13
C ASN A 349 -15.87 11.96 2.22
N GLY A 350 -15.66 11.39 3.40
CA GLY A 350 -16.54 11.57 4.56
C GLY A 350 -17.89 10.86 4.47
N GLN A 351 -18.14 10.06 3.43
CA GLN A 351 -19.37 9.27 3.26
C GLN A 351 -19.06 7.78 3.33
N LEU A 352 -19.97 7.02 3.95
CA LEU A 352 -19.85 5.56 3.99
C LEU A 352 -19.90 4.99 2.58
N ALA A 353 -18.83 4.30 2.15
CA ALA A 353 -18.78 3.68 0.84
C ALA A 353 -19.19 2.21 0.93
N ALA A 354 -20.24 1.84 0.22
CA ALA A 354 -20.64 0.45 0.06
C ALA A 354 -19.90 -0.20 -1.12
N GLY A 355 -19.79 -1.53 -1.07
CA GLY A 355 -19.32 -2.32 -2.21
C GLY A 355 -19.58 -3.79 -1.94
N THR A 356 -20.27 -4.43 -2.88
CA THR A 356 -20.69 -5.83 -2.81
C THR A 356 -19.94 -6.71 -3.81
N ASP A 357 -19.31 -6.10 -4.82
CA ASP A 357 -18.60 -6.79 -5.88
C ASP A 357 -17.08 -6.69 -5.69
N ALA A 358 -16.44 -7.85 -5.51
CA ALA A 358 -14.99 -7.99 -5.38
C ALA A 358 -14.22 -7.66 -6.68
N GLY A 359 -14.91 -7.58 -7.81
CA GLY A 359 -14.41 -7.14 -9.12
C GLY A 359 -14.62 -5.65 -9.42
N SER A 360 -15.01 -4.84 -8.43
CA SER A 360 -15.23 -3.40 -8.58
C SER A 360 -14.13 -2.56 -7.94
N ASN A 361 -14.06 -1.26 -8.28
CA ASN A 361 -13.17 -0.29 -7.64
C ASN A 361 -13.39 -0.16 -6.13
N SER A 362 -14.58 -0.54 -5.63
CA SER A 362 -14.90 -0.52 -4.20
C SER A 362 -14.63 -1.84 -3.49
N GLY A 363 -14.37 -2.93 -4.22
CA GLY A 363 -14.29 -4.28 -3.66
C GLY A 363 -15.56 -4.72 -2.92
N ALA A 364 -15.59 -5.97 -2.47
CA ALA A 364 -16.65 -6.47 -1.59
C ALA A 364 -16.36 -6.07 -0.14
N ALA A 365 -17.39 -5.82 0.66
CA ALA A 365 -17.23 -5.72 2.11
C ALA A 365 -16.79 -7.07 2.71
N THR A 366 -15.96 -7.02 3.75
CA THR A 366 -15.65 -8.18 4.58
C THR A 366 -15.67 -7.82 6.06
N TRP A 367 -15.56 -8.80 6.96
CA TRP A 367 -15.74 -8.63 8.40
C TRP A 367 -14.70 -9.41 9.19
N SER A 368 -14.50 -9.05 10.45
CA SER A 368 -13.45 -9.64 11.31
C SER A 368 -13.49 -11.16 11.41
N ASP A 369 -14.65 -11.77 11.22
CA ASP A 369 -14.94 -13.20 11.31
C ASP A 369 -14.97 -13.92 9.96
N LYS A 370 -14.98 -13.15 8.85
CA LYS A 370 -15.08 -13.69 7.49
C LYS A 370 -13.86 -13.40 6.62
N PHE A 371 -13.10 -12.35 6.92
CA PHE A 371 -12.02 -11.87 6.05
C PHE A 371 -10.96 -12.91 5.71
N LYS A 372 -10.66 -13.83 6.63
CA LYS A 372 -9.74 -14.93 6.37
C LYS A 372 -10.26 -15.85 5.27
N ASP A 373 -11.53 -16.26 5.35
CA ASP A 373 -12.16 -17.12 4.36
C ASP A 373 -12.37 -16.40 3.02
N ASP A 374 -12.72 -15.11 3.06
CA ASP A 374 -12.83 -14.26 1.87
C ASP A 374 -11.50 -14.13 1.13
N LEU A 375 -10.40 -13.90 1.87
CA LEU A 375 -9.08 -13.74 1.27
C LEU A 375 -8.52 -15.06 0.72
N ILE A 376 -8.60 -16.14 1.49
CA ILE A 376 -8.18 -17.47 1.06
C ILE A 376 -9.04 -17.92 -0.14
N GLY A 377 -10.34 -17.62 -0.11
CA GLY A 377 -11.30 -17.92 -1.15
C GLY A 377 -11.47 -19.43 -1.38
N THR A 378 -12.20 -19.79 -2.44
CA THR A 378 -12.38 -21.19 -2.88
C THR A 378 -11.52 -21.55 -4.09
N THR A 379 -10.74 -20.60 -4.61
CA THR A 379 -9.86 -20.82 -5.77
C THR A 379 -8.54 -21.40 -5.27
N PRO A 380 -8.14 -22.63 -5.68
CA PRO A 380 -6.99 -23.34 -5.09
C PRO A 380 -5.66 -22.57 -5.08
N GLY A 381 -5.46 -21.68 -6.07
CA GLY A 381 -4.26 -20.83 -6.15
C GLY A 381 -4.20 -19.73 -5.09
N ASN A 382 -5.33 -19.10 -4.78
CA ASN A 382 -5.39 -18.03 -3.78
C ASN A 382 -5.24 -18.61 -2.36
N GLU A 383 -5.85 -19.77 -2.14
CA GLU A 383 -5.76 -20.49 -0.88
C GLU A 383 -4.31 -20.78 -0.50
N THR A 384 -3.55 -21.30 -1.45
CA THR A 384 -2.13 -21.63 -1.26
C THR A 384 -1.31 -20.36 -0.98
N ALA A 385 -1.56 -19.27 -1.73
CA ALA A 385 -0.81 -18.02 -1.59
C ALA A 385 -1.03 -17.35 -0.22
N TRP A 386 -2.28 -17.22 0.25
CA TRP A 386 -2.56 -16.66 1.58
C TRP A 386 -2.16 -17.59 2.74
N LYS A 387 -2.12 -18.91 2.55
CA LYS A 387 -1.74 -19.87 3.60
C LYS A 387 -0.22 -20.00 3.78
N ASP A 388 0.51 -20.03 2.67
CA ASP A 388 1.94 -20.33 2.71
C ASP A 388 2.77 -19.10 3.08
N ALA A 389 2.43 -17.94 2.51
CA ALA A 389 3.21 -16.71 2.68
C ALA A 389 2.81 -15.89 3.92
N TRP A 390 1.75 -16.28 4.63
CA TRP A 390 1.25 -15.53 5.79
C TRP A 390 1.03 -16.43 7.01
N GLU A 391 1.32 -15.86 8.17
CA GLU A 391 0.94 -16.40 9.48
C GLU A 391 -0.38 -15.77 9.93
N TRP A 392 -1.34 -16.63 10.29
CA TRP A 392 -2.67 -16.23 10.74
C TRP A 392 -2.80 -16.49 12.23
N THR A 393 -2.96 -15.42 13.00
CA THR A 393 -3.25 -15.47 14.44
C THR A 393 -4.67 -15.00 14.69
N ASP A 394 -5.42 -15.74 15.52
CA ASP A 394 -6.81 -15.42 15.83
C ASP A 394 -6.97 -14.00 16.39
N GLY A 395 -7.90 -13.23 15.84
CA GLY A 395 -8.17 -11.85 16.23
C GLY A 395 -7.13 -10.82 15.75
N GLN A 396 -6.14 -11.22 14.95
CA GLN A 396 -5.11 -10.35 14.40
C GLN A 396 -5.16 -10.34 12.86
N LEU A 397 -4.64 -9.27 12.26
CA LEU A 397 -4.30 -9.25 10.84
C LEU A 397 -3.12 -10.20 10.57
N PRO A 398 -3.04 -10.82 9.36
CA PRO A 398 -1.98 -11.76 9.04
C PRO A 398 -0.61 -11.07 8.94
N GLN A 399 0.44 -11.79 9.35
CA GLN A 399 1.83 -11.34 9.28
C GLN A 399 2.60 -12.14 8.23
N LEU A 400 3.58 -11.52 7.58
CA LEU A 400 4.33 -12.14 6.48
C LEU A 400 5.33 -13.18 6.97
N LYS A 401 5.36 -14.35 6.31
CA LYS A 401 6.44 -15.33 6.42
C LYS A 401 7.55 -15.01 5.40
N MET A 402 8.76 -15.43 5.73
CA MET A 402 9.95 -15.18 4.91
C MET A 402 10.00 -16.21 3.79
N ILE A 403 10.33 -15.81 2.57
CA ILE A 403 10.70 -16.75 1.51
C ILE A 403 12.07 -17.35 1.88
N THR A 404 12.16 -18.68 1.94
CA THR A 404 13.39 -19.42 2.34
C THR A 404 14.10 -20.10 1.18
N GLY A 405 13.49 -20.10 -0.01
CA GLY A 405 14.06 -20.70 -1.20
C GLY A 405 13.31 -20.28 -2.46
N GLU A 406 13.99 -20.38 -3.60
CA GLU A 406 13.43 -20.08 -4.91
C GLU A 406 13.92 -21.07 -5.97
N ASP A 407 13.14 -21.22 -7.03
CA ASP A 407 13.58 -21.93 -8.24
C ASP A 407 14.42 -21.01 -9.16
N ASP A 408 14.86 -21.56 -10.29
CA ASP A 408 15.68 -20.86 -11.29
C ASP A 408 14.96 -19.66 -11.94
N LYS A 409 13.62 -19.60 -11.84
CA LYS A 409 12.79 -18.52 -12.35
C LYS A 409 12.46 -17.48 -11.27
N GLY A 410 12.99 -17.66 -10.06
CA GLY A 410 12.74 -16.79 -8.94
C GLY A 410 11.37 -16.99 -8.30
N LYS A 411 10.69 -18.11 -8.54
CA LYS A 411 9.43 -18.44 -7.84
C LYS A 411 9.76 -19.00 -6.46
N PRO A 412 9.08 -18.55 -5.39
CA PRO A 412 9.25 -19.12 -4.04
C PRO A 412 8.99 -20.63 -4.02
N THR A 413 9.85 -21.38 -3.34
CA THR A 413 9.74 -22.84 -3.14
C THR A 413 9.55 -23.22 -1.68
N GLY A 414 9.68 -22.26 -0.76
CA GLY A 414 9.47 -22.46 0.67
C GLY A 414 9.29 -21.15 1.41
N TYR A 415 8.64 -21.24 2.57
CA TYR A 415 8.47 -20.15 3.52
C TYR A 415 8.94 -20.57 4.91
N SER A 416 9.30 -19.59 5.75
CA SER A 416 9.59 -19.83 7.16
C SER A 416 8.38 -20.33 7.92
N GLU A 417 8.61 -21.04 9.03
CA GLU A 417 7.51 -21.56 9.87
C GLU A 417 6.66 -20.43 10.46
N ASN A 418 7.32 -19.37 10.93
CA ASN A 418 6.71 -18.20 11.57
C ASN A 418 6.98 -16.92 10.77
N ALA A 419 6.27 -15.86 11.10
CA ALA A 419 6.43 -14.53 10.57
C ALA A 419 7.84 -13.98 10.86
N PHE A 420 8.37 -13.18 9.93
CA PHE A 420 9.72 -12.64 10.05
C PHE A 420 9.74 -11.21 10.59
N GLY A 421 10.91 -10.79 11.06
CA GLY A 421 11.15 -9.42 11.49
C GLY A 421 10.29 -9.02 12.70
N SER A 422 10.29 -7.73 13.02
CA SER A 422 9.53 -7.18 14.15
C SER A 422 8.17 -6.66 13.69
N GLN A 423 7.43 -7.47 12.91
CA GLN A 423 6.12 -7.07 12.40
C GLN A 423 5.15 -6.77 13.55
N PRO A 424 4.36 -5.68 13.45
CA PRO A 424 3.38 -5.35 14.48
C PRO A 424 2.27 -6.41 14.54
N SER A 425 1.79 -6.68 15.75
CA SER A 425 0.55 -7.44 15.97
C SER A 425 -0.60 -6.44 15.95
N ILE A 426 -1.47 -6.54 14.94
CA ILE A 426 -2.53 -5.58 14.68
C ILE A 426 -3.88 -6.27 14.88
N SER A 427 -4.72 -5.76 15.78
CA SER A 427 -6.03 -6.36 16.00
C SER A 427 -6.91 -6.18 14.77
N VAL A 428 -7.56 -7.26 14.35
CA VAL A 428 -8.54 -7.19 13.25
C VAL A 428 -9.71 -6.25 13.60
N GLY A 429 -10.12 -6.23 14.87
CA GLY A 429 -11.24 -5.42 15.37
C GLY A 429 -10.98 -3.91 15.33
N ASP A 430 -9.72 -3.49 15.20
CA ASP A 430 -9.38 -2.08 15.03
C ASP A 430 -9.81 -1.53 13.66
N TYR A 431 -10.04 -2.42 12.68
CA TYR A 431 -10.29 -2.07 11.29
C TYR A 431 -11.55 -2.70 10.70
N LEU A 432 -11.84 -3.96 11.04
CA LEU A 432 -13.03 -4.64 10.56
C LEU A 432 -14.01 -4.82 11.72
N PRO A 433 -15.27 -4.37 11.56
CA PRO A 433 -16.30 -4.74 12.51
C PRO A 433 -16.57 -6.25 12.44
N HIS A 434 -17.13 -6.77 13.51
CA HIS A 434 -17.74 -8.08 13.48
C HIS A 434 -18.97 -8.06 12.58
N ALA A 435 -19.19 -9.10 11.79
CA ALA A 435 -20.35 -9.17 10.92
C ALA A 435 -21.63 -8.98 11.77
N PRO A 436 -22.51 -8.03 11.41
CA PRO A 436 -23.66 -7.70 12.25
C PRO A 436 -24.64 -8.86 12.43
N TRP A 437 -24.46 -9.97 11.71
CA TRP A 437 -25.38 -11.11 11.67
C TRP A 437 -24.71 -12.50 11.57
N ALA A 438 -23.40 -12.65 11.76
CA ALA A 438 -22.74 -13.96 11.54
C ALA A 438 -23.15 -15.05 12.54
N ASP A 439 -23.52 -14.68 13.76
CA ASP A 439 -24.08 -15.61 14.75
C ASP A 439 -25.58 -15.93 14.51
N CYS A 440 -26.18 -15.37 13.45
CA CYS A 440 -27.60 -15.54 13.17
C CYS A 440 -27.81 -16.74 12.25
N ALA A 441 -27.84 -17.93 12.86
CA ALA A 441 -28.07 -19.22 12.18
C ALA A 441 -29.48 -19.42 11.58
N ALA A 442 -30.38 -18.42 11.67
CA ALA A 442 -31.73 -18.57 11.15
C ALA A 442 -31.72 -18.48 9.62
N THR A 443 -32.25 -19.51 8.96
CA THR A 443 -32.44 -19.59 7.50
C THR A 443 -33.91 -19.47 7.10
N SER A 444 -34.79 -19.29 8.09
CA SER A 444 -36.22 -19.03 7.95
C SER A 444 -36.74 -18.37 9.23
N ILE A 445 -37.90 -17.72 9.14
CA ILE A 445 -38.69 -17.31 10.30
C ILE A 445 -39.61 -18.47 10.68
N ALA A 446 -39.63 -18.90 11.94
CA ALA A 446 -40.60 -19.86 12.45
C ALA A 446 -41.99 -19.21 12.46
N ASN A 447 -42.75 -19.46 11.40
CA ASN A 447 -43.99 -18.73 11.14
C ASN A 447 -45.12 -19.10 12.10
N SER A 448 -45.92 -18.11 12.50
CA SER A 448 -47.28 -18.33 13.00
C SER A 448 -48.36 -17.42 12.38
N GLY A 449 -48.04 -16.59 11.37
CA GLY A 449 -48.98 -15.65 10.74
C GLY A 449 -48.83 -15.51 9.21
N THR A 450 -49.81 -14.91 8.54
CA THR A 450 -49.90 -14.84 7.07
C THR A 450 -49.27 -13.61 6.43
N GLY A 451 -48.77 -12.66 7.23
CA GLY A 451 -48.18 -11.40 6.75
C GLY A 451 -49.22 -10.32 6.42
N THR A 452 -50.49 -10.52 6.77
CA THR A 452 -51.55 -9.53 6.59
C THR A 452 -51.65 -8.58 7.77
N LYS A 453 -52.35 -7.44 7.62
CA LYS A 453 -52.58 -6.49 8.73
C LYS A 453 -53.27 -7.13 9.95
N GLY A 454 -54.12 -8.13 9.72
CA GLY A 454 -54.84 -8.85 10.79
C GLY A 454 -54.06 -10.04 11.37
N ASP A 455 -52.97 -10.44 10.71
CA ASP A 455 -52.22 -11.65 11.02
C ASP A 455 -50.77 -11.51 10.51
N PRO A 456 -49.94 -10.68 11.18
CA PRO A 456 -48.58 -10.37 10.73
C PRO A 456 -47.60 -11.52 10.96
N ILE A 457 -46.50 -11.54 10.20
CA ILE A 457 -45.38 -12.45 10.46
C ILE A 457 -44.73 -12.05 11.79
N LEU A 458 -44.60 -13.00 12.70
CA LEU A 458 -44.01 -12.77 14.02
C LEU A 458 -42.52 -13.11 13.98
N ILE A 459 -41.71 -12.21 14.53
CA ILE A 459 -40.26 -12.40 14.72
C ILE A 459 -40.03 -12.68 16.19
N ALA A 460 -39.58 -13.89 16.52
CA ALA A 460 -39.49 -14.38 17.89
C ALA A 460 -38.06 -14.34 18.45
N THR A 461 -37.04 -14.32 17.59
CA THR A 461 -35.64 -14.36 18.03
C THR A 461 -34.77 -13.28 17.35
N PRO A 462 -33.66 -12.86 17.99
CA PRO A 462 -32.65 -12.01 17.35
C PRO A 462 -32.14 -12.60 16.02
N GLN A 463 -32.01 -13.93 15.94
CA GLN A 463 -31.57 -14.63 14.74
C GLN A 463 -32.58 -14.48 13.59
N GLU A 464 -33.89 -14.61 13.87
CA GLU A 464 -34.94 -14.38 12.88
C GLU A 464 -35.03 -12.92 12.44
N LEU A 465 -34.79 -11.97 13.36
CA LEU A 465 -34.76 -10.55 13.02
C LEU A 465 -33.58 -10.22 12.10
N ALA A 466 -32.41 -10.80 12.37
CA ALA A 466 -31.24 -10.69 11.51
C ALA A 466 -31.47 -11.33 10.14
N TYR A 467 -32.07 -12.52 10.09
CA TYR A 467 -32.44 -13.16 8.82
C TYR A 467 -33.42 -12.29 8.01
N LEU A 468 -34.44 -11.71 8.65
CA LEU A 468 -35.35 -10.76 8.00
C LEU A 468 -34.59 -9.56 7.43
N ALA A 469 -33.69 -8.96 8.21
CA ALA A 469 -32.91 -7.80 7.77
C ALA A 469 -32.02 -8.14 6.56
N GLN A 470 -31.37 -9.31 6.55
CA GLN A 470 -30.56 -9.79 5.43
C GLN A 470 -31.41 -9.91 4.14
N GLN A 471 -32.55 -10.58 4.22
CA GLN A 471 -33.42 -10.82 3.07
C GLN A 471 -33.99 -9.51 2.50
N VAL A 472 -34.37 -8.58 3.37
CA VAL A 472 -34.84 -7.25 2.95
C VAL A 472 -33.73 -6.44 2.29
N ASN A 473 -32.54 -6.37 2.90
CA ASN A 473 -31.43 -5.54 2.40
C ASN A 473 -30.82 -6.07 1.10
N ASN A 474 -30.80 -7.39 0.91
CA ASN A 474 -30.30 -8.01 -0.32
C ASN A 474 -31.36 -8.11 -1.42
N ASN A 475 -32.59 -7.66 -1.16
CA ASN A 475 -33.73 -7.85 -2.06
C ASN A 475 -33.87 -9.34 -2.48
N GLU A 476 -33.86 -10.23 -1.49
CA GLU A 476 -33.98 -11.68 -1.63
C GLU A 476 -35.33 -12.19 -1.09
N LYS A 477 -35.61 -13.48 -1.31
CA LYS A 477 -36.87 -14.11 -0.89
C LYS A 477 -36.84 -14.50 0.59
N LEU A 478 -37.86 -14.09 1.32
CA LEU A 478 -38.00 -14.40 2.75
C LEU A 478 -38.65 -15.78 2.94
N LYS A 479 -37.96 -16.71 3.61
CA LYS A 479 -38.52 -18.02 3.98
C LYS A 479 -39.23 -17.96 5.33
N VAL A 480 -40.46 -18.46 5.35
CA VAL A 480 -41.36 -18.34 6.50
C VAL A 480 -42.06 -19.69 6.72
N GLY A 481 -41.87 -20.33 7.88
CA GLY A 481 -42.55 -21.59 8.25
C GLY A 481 -41.66 -22.75 8.69
N GLY A 482 -40.38 -22.51 9.02
CA GLY A 482 -39.45 -23.58 9.40
C GLY A 482 -39.27 -24.63 8.28
N ASP A 483 -39.31 -25.91 8.63
CA ASP A 483 -39.08 -27.05 7.71
C ASP A 483 -40.11 -27.18 6.56
N ASN A 484 -41.28 -26.54 6.68
CA ASN A 484 -42.31 -26.45 5.63
C ASN A 484 -42.45 -25.00 5.11
N SER A 485 -41.32 -24.34 4.85
CA SER A 485 -41.26 -22.91 4.52
C SER A 485 -42.06 -22.54 3.27
N THR A 486 -42.85 -21.47 3.36
CA THR A 486 -43.37 -20.71 2.21
C THR A 486 -42.38 -19.57 1.91
N GLU A 487 -42.12 -19.31 0.62
CA GLU A 487 -41.29 -18.17 0.19
C GLU A 487 -42.16 -16.95 -0.09
N ILE A 488 -41.81 -15.84 0.56
CA ILE A 488 -42.35 -14.51 0.23
C ILE A 488 -41.37 -13.86 -0.73
N ASP A 489 -41.84 -13.58 -1.93
CA ASP A 489 -41.03 -12.95 -2.97
C ASP A 489 -40.99 -11.44 -2.77
N ASN A 490 -39.91 -10.96 -2.13
CA ASN A 490 -39.67 -9.53 -1.95
C ASN A 490 -39.03 -8.88 -3.19
N THR A 491 -38.78 -9.66 -4.25
CA THR A 491 -38.07 -9.20 -5.45
C THR A 491 -39.01 -8.68 -6.55
N ASP A 492 -40.32 -8.95 -6.39
CA ASP A 492 -41.35 -8.57 -7.36
C ASP A 492 -41.87 -7.14 -7.12
N ALA A 493 -41.33 -6.19 -7.89
CA ALA A 493 -41.72 -4.78 -7.86
C ALA A 493 -43.20 -4.52 -8.28
N SER A 494 -43.90 -5.50 -8.87
CA SER A 494 -45.30 -5.32 -9.30
C SER A 494 -46.28 -5.24 -8.11
N LEU A 495 -45.87 -5.74 -6.93
CA LEU A 495 -46.67 -5.74 -5.70
C LEU A 495 -46.68 -4.40 -4.94
N ALA A 496 -45.81 -3.45 -5.30
CA ALA A 496 -45.75 -2.11 -4.68
C ALA A 496 -46.96 -1.21 -5.01
N SER A 497 -47.90 -1.68 -5.83
CA SER A 497 -48.96 -0.85 -6.45
C SER A 497 -50.32 -0.87 -5.73
N THR A 498 -50.42 -1.32 -4.48
CA THR A 498 -51.67 -1.15 -3.71
C THR A 498 -51.53 -0.04 -2.68
N SER A 499 -51.94 1.17 -3.08
CA SER A 499 -52.16 2.27 -2.14
C SER A 499 -53.11 1.79 -1.03
N PRO A 500 -52.84 2.08 0.26
CA PRO A 500 -53.82 1.81 1.30
C PRO A 500 -55.10 2.58 0.95
N SER A 501 -56.22 1.86 0.92
CA SER A 501 -57.53 2.47 0.70
C SER A 501 -57.74 3.61 1.72
N PRO A 502 -58.17 4.81 1.31
CA PRO A 502 -58.44 5.87 2.27
C PRO A 502 -59.50 5.39 3.27
N PRO A 503 -59.40 5.80 4.55
CA PRO A 503 -60.37 5.40 5.56
C PRO A 503 -61.79 5.84 5.14
N PRO A 504 -62.83 5.06 5.48
CA PRO A 504 -64.19 5.36 5.05
C PRO A 504 -64.63 6.74 5.53
N SER A 505 -65.18 7.53 4.61
CA SER A 505 -65.71 8.87 4.83
C SER A 505 -67.05 8.82 5.57
N THR A 506 -67.02 8.56 6.88
CA THR A 506 -68.17 8.81 7.76
C THR A 506 -67.75 9.63 8.97
N TRP A 507 -67.42 10.89 8.73
CA TRP A 507 -67.57 11.96 9.71
C TRP A 507 -68.69 12.88 9.21
N ARG A 508 -69.95 12.49 9.50
CA ARG A 508 -71.05 13.45 9.51
C ARG A 508 -70.84 14.32 10.75
N GLY A 509 -70.32 15.53 10.55
CA GLY A 509 -70.37 16.56 11.56
C GLY A 509 -71.84 16.87 11.87
N GLU A 510 -72.26 16.62 13.11
CA GLU A 510 -73.48 17.21 13.65
C GLU A 510 -73.29 18.72 13.71
N SER A 511 -73.96 19.45 12.81
CA SER A 511 -74.16 20.88 12.94
C SER A 511 -75.28 21.14 13.95
N GLY A 512 -74.94 21.18 15.23
CA GLY A 512 -75.78 21.78 16.26
C GLY A 512 -75.40 23.25 16.48
N ARG A 513 -76.22 24.18 16.02
CA ARG A 513 -76.20 25.58 16.48
C ARG A 513 -77.55 25.94 17.09
N ARG A 514 -77.45 26.48 18.31
CA ARG A 514 -78.46 27.04 19.22
C ARG A 514 -79.15 26.05 20.16
#